data_AF-A0A1F4F960-F1
#
_entry.id   AF-A0A1F4F960-F1
#
_cell.length_a   1.000
_cell.length_b   1.000
_cell.length_c   1.000
_cell.angle_alpha   90.00
_cell.angle_beta   90.00
_cell.angle_gamma   90.00
#
_symmetry.space_group_name_H-M   'P 1'
#
loop_
_entity.id
_entity.type
_entity.pdbx_description
1 polymer ?
#
loop_
_entity_poly.entity_id
_entity_poly.type
_entity_poly.pdbx_seq_one_letter_code
_entity_poly.pdbx_strand_id
1 'polypeptide(L)'
;MTPTAQTQLEFLGNLQRILNEGSFVATYKYALIRVLADLSIERTPAADGSLKLSLEDLAERFIEVYWRQAAPFRHRRTLVQATGNQASLLTQLVAIREKVAKFSDARRMPRWRSLVRRTRTLLLEQPLWRLHRVGNELLECFYANRLQDGAIRLKPGVAACFKAQFPVVQALVQLAWLRMVQQLPVNRELIGQGGDVAEFLFGADRSALARLSGGLLEIQAGSCFYCNRRIPGTGHVDHFVPWVRYPRDLGHNFVFAHDVCNSRKGDLLAGLSHLDRWLERNTTRRAELDRIFSETRMLHDAETSRHVAAWSYEQVERAGGLIWVGGERFEHLGREWRSRFAIAS
;
A
#
# COMPACT_ATOMS: atom_id res chain seq x y z
N MET A 1 9.25 5.81 18.38
CA MET A 1 8.77 6.97 19.17
C MET A 1 7.75 7.75 18.36
N THR A 2 6.75 8.33 19.01
CA THR A 2 5.78 9.24 18.38
C THR A 2 6.47 10.57 18.03
N PRO A 3 6.38 11.06 16.78
CA PRO A 3 6.93 12.37 16.43
C PRO A 3 6.13 13.48 17.13
N THR A 4 6.80 14.55 17.54
CA THR A 4 6.14 15.71 18.15
C THR A 4 5.21 16.40 17.14
N ALA A 5 4.25 17.20 17.62
CA ALA A 5 3.37 17.98 16.75
C ALA A 5 4.19 18.90 15.81
N GLN A 6 5.22 19.55 16.35
CA GLN A 6 6.11 20.41 15.57
C GLN A 6 6.80 19.65 14.43
N THR A 7 7.39 18.49 14.72
CA THR A 7 8.05 17.67 13.68
C THR A 7 7.06 17.18 12.62
N GLN A 8 5.83 16.85 13.00
CA GLN A 8 4.78 16.46 12.04
C GLN A 8 4.36 17.62 11.15
N LEU A 9 4.22 18.83 11.71
CA LEU A 9 3.88 20.04 10.93
C LEU A 9 5.00 20.43 9.97
N GLU A 10 6.26 20.38 10.40
CA GLU A 10 7.43 20.61 9.54
C GLU A 10 7.49 19.58 8.41
N PHE A 11 7.24 18.31 8.71
CA PHE A 11 7.15 17.26 7.70
C PHE A 11 6.06 17.54 6.66
N LEU A 12 4.86 17.89 7.09
CA LEU A 12 3.74 18.22 6.18
C LEU A 12 4.03 19.47 5.36
N GLY A 13 4.61 20.50 5.96
CA GLY A 13 5.03 21.72 5.26
C GLY A 13 6.04 21.41 4.16
N ASN A 14 7.07 20.62 4.46
CA ASN A 14 8.05 20.19 3.46
C ASN A 14 7.44 19.34 2.34
N LEU A 15 6.52 18.42 2.66
CA LEU A 15 5.79 17.64 1.66
C LEU A 15 4.96 18.55 0.74
N GLN A 16 4.25 19.53 1.29
CA GLN A 16 3.46 20.49 0.52
C GLN A 16 4.35 21.33 -0.40
N ARG A 17 5.51 21.80 0.09
CA ARG A 17 6.50 22.50 -0.74
C ARG A 17 6.97 21.62 -1.91
N ILE A 18 7.30 20.36 -1.65
CA ILE A 18 7.67 19.40 -2.72
C ILE A 18 6.56 19.27 -3.75
N LEU A 19 5.30 19.11 -3.33
CA LEU A 19 4.16 18.87 -4.22
C LEU A 19 3.75 20.12 -5.02
N ASN A 20 3.83 21.31 -4.42
CA ASN A 20 3.33 22.55 -5.00
C ASN A 20 4.40 23.35 -5.77
N GLU A 21 5.63 23.36 -5.27
CA GLU A 21 6.73 24.17 -5.82
C GLU A 21 7.76 23.32 -6.59
N GLY A 22 7.65 21.99 -6.52
CA GLY A 22 8.48 21.07 -7.30
C GLY A 22 8.10 21.05 -8.77
N SER A 23 9.08 20.83 -9.66
CA SER A 23 8.81 20.55 -11.07
C SER A 23 8.44 19.08 -11.27
N PHE A 24 7.26 18.81 -11.85
CA PHE A 24 6.74 17.47 -12.16
C PHE A 24 6.50 17.33 -13.67
N VAL A 25 7.42 16.65 -14.35
CA VAL A 25 7.29 16.28 -15.78
C VAL A 25 6.81 14.85 -15.98
N ALA A 26 6.87 14.03 -14.92
CA ALA A 26 6.33 12.68 -14.85
C ALA A 26 5.79 12.39 -13.45
N THR A 27 4.90 11.39 -13.33
CA THR A 27 4.29 11.02 -12.04
C THR A 27 5.23 10.25 -11.11
N TYR A 28 6.49 10.06 -11.50
CA TYR A 28 7.48 9.31 -10.72
C TYR A 28 7.69 9.87 -9.31
N LYS A 29 7.69 11.20 -9.12
CA LYS A 29 7.82 11.79 -7.77
C LYS A 29 6.64 11.43 -6.86
N TYR A 30 5.40 11.46 -7.37
CA TYR A 30 4.21 11.04 -6.62
C TYR A 30 4.29 9.56 -6.21
N ALA A 31 4.66 8.71 -7.17
CA ALA A 31 4.87 7.29 -6.90
C ALA A 31 5.96 7.07 -5.84
N LEU A 32 7.07 7.81 -5.90
CA LEU A 32 8.14 7.69 -4.91
C LEU A 32 7.65 8.08 -3.52
N ILE A 33 6.96 9.22 -3.36
CA ILE A 33 6.42 9.63 -2.04
C ILE A 33 5.48 8.55 -1.49
N ARG A 34 4.60 7.98 -2.33
CA ARG A 34 3.74 6.86 -1.95
C ARG A 34 4.55 5.65 -1.49
N VAL A 35 5.57 5.25 -2.26
CA VAL A 35 6.46 4.13 -1.89
C VAL A 35 7.16 4.37 -0.55
N LEU A 36 7.64 5.58 -0.29
CA LEU A 36 8.27 5.94 0.99
C LEU A 36 7.27 5.84 2.15
N ALA A 37 6.03 6.28 1.93
CA ALA A 37 4.96 6.20 2.93
C ALA A 37 4.59 4.75 3.24
N ASP A 38 4.39 3.93 2.20
CA ASP A 38 4.08 2.51 2.32
C ASP A 38 5.21 1.79 3.08
N LEU A 39 6.46 1.90 2.63
CA LEU A 39 7.61 1.24 3.26
C LEU A 39 7.89 1.75 4.68
N SER A 40 7.48 2.97 5.03
CA SER A 40 7.59 3.47 6.41
C SER A 40 6.64 2.76 7.37
N ILE A 41 5.53 2.19 6.88
CA ILE A 41 4.64 1.33 7.67
C ILE A 41 5.18 -0.09 7.75
N GLU A 42 5.70 -0.60 6.63
CA GLU A 42 6.02 -2.03 6.47
C GLU A 42 7.39 -2.44 7.03
N ARG A 43 8.26 -1.47 7.29
CA ARG A 43 9.64 -1.72 7.75
C ARG A 43 9.87 -1.12 9.14
N THR A 44 10.72 -1.80 9.90
CA THR A 44 11.12 -1.35 11.23
C THR A 44 12.29 -0.37 11.14
N PRO A 45 12.16 0.86 11.68
CA PRO A 45 13.27 1.80 11.77
C PRO A 45 14.40 1.28 12.67
N ALA A 46 15.61 1.80 12.47
CA ALA A 46 16.71 1.60 13.40
C ALA A 46 16.44 2.32 14.73
N ALA A 47 17.26 2.03 15.76
CA ALA A 47 17.11 2.60 17.10
C ALA A 47 17.19 4.14 17.12
N ASP A 48 17.95 4.74 16.20
CA ASP A 48 18.04 6.19 16.01
C ASP A 48 16.82 6.81 15.31
N GLY A 49 15.83 6.00 14.93
CA GLY A 49 14.63 6.41 14.21
C GLY A 49 14.84 6.61 12.70
N SER A 50 16.04 6.35 12.17
CA SER A 50 16.30 6.34 10.73
C SER A 50 15.75 5.06 10.09
N LEU A 51 15.40 5.10 8.81
CA LEU A 51 14.91 3.93 8.08
C LEU A 51 15.73 3.69 6.82
N LYS A 52 16.41 2.54 6.74
CA LYS A 52 17.15 2.11 5.54
C LYS A 52 16.17 1.49 4.54
N LEU A 53 16.15 2.02 3.32
CA LEU A 53 15.34 1.51 2.21
C LEU A 53 16.26 1.15 1.05
N SER A 54 16.38 -0.15 0.76
CA SER A 54 17.23 -0.62 -0.33
C SER A 54 16.67 -0.16 -1.68
N LEU A 55 17.55 0.06 -2.66
CA LEU A 55 17.11 0.36 -4.03
C LEU A 55 16.28 -0.78 -4.62
N GLU A 56 16.50 -2.02 -4.18
CA GLU A 56 15.72 -3.17 -4.61
C GLU A 56 14.28 -3.11 -4.09
N ASP A 57 14.10 -2.86 -2.78
CA ASP A 57 12.77 -2.67 -2.18
C ASP A 57 12.02 -1.51 -2.85
N LEU A 58 12.71 -0.38 -3.04
CA LEU A 58 12.15 0.78 -3.72
C LEU A 58 11.72 0.43 -5.14
N ALA A 59 12.57 -0.26 -5.91
CA ALA A 59 12.27 -0.63 -7.28
C ALA A 59 11.09 -1.62 -7.38
N GLU A 60 11.06 -2.67 -6.57
CA GLU A 60 9.95 -3.63 -6.57
C GLU A 60 8.63 -2.95 -6.22
N ARG A 61 8.61 -2.13 -5.16
CA ARG A 61 7.39 -1.40 -4.78
C ARG A 61 6.99 -0.35 -5.81
N PHE A 62 7.95 0.30 -6.45
CA PHE A 62 7.67 1.27 -7.51
C PHE A 62 7.04 0.59 -8.73
N ILE A 63 7.52 -0.60 -9.12
CA ILE A 63 6.90 -1.43 -10.17
C ILE A 63 5.48 -1.86 -9.77
N GLU A 64 5.28 -2.28 -8.52
CA GLU A 64 3.95 -2.63 -7.99
C GLU A 64 2.97 -1.46 -8.09
N VAL A 65 3.39 -0.27 -7.63
CA VAL A 65 2.59 0.95 -7.71
C VAL A 65 2.16 1.22 -9.13
N TYR A 66 3.05 1.06 -10.12
CA TYR A 66 2.81 1.30 -11.55
C TYR A 66 2.07 0.19 -12.30
N TRP A 67 1.92 -1.00 -11.71
CA TRP A 67 1.32 -2.15 -12.38
C TRP A 67 -0.12 -1.88 -12.81
N ARG A 68 -0.89 -1.17 -11.97
CA ARG A 68 -2.29 -0.81 -12.25
C ARG A 68 -2.38 0.22 -13.37
N GLN A 69 -1.52 1.22 -13.37
CA GLN A 69 -1.53 2.33 -14.33
C GLN A 69 -1.04 1.89 -15.71
N ALA A 70 -0.39 0.73 -15.81
CA ALA A 70 -0.08 0.09 -17.07
C ALA A 70 -1.29 -0.63 -17.72
N ALA A 71 -2.42 -0.79 -17.01
CA ALA A 71 -3.65 -1.32 -17.59
C ALA A 71 -4.28 -0.34 -18.60
N PRO A 72 -5.01 -0.83 -19.62
CA PRO A 72 -5.75 0.05 -20.52
C PRO A 72 -6.91 0.72 -19.79
N PHE A 73 -6.99 2.05 -19.88
CA PHE A 73 -8.14 2.78 -19.34
C PHE A 73 -9.36 2.50 -20.21
N ARG A 74 -10.43 2.00 -19.59
CA ARG A 74 -11.70 1.62 -20.27
C ARG A 74 -11.49 0.69 -21.47
N HIS A 75 -10.55 -0.25 -21.36
CA HIS A 75 -10.21 -1.19 -22.44
C HIS A 75 -9.74 -0.52 -23.75
N ARG A 76 -9.36 0.76 -23.71
CA ARG A 76 -8.81 1.49 -24.86
C ARG A 76 -7.28 1.46 -24.80
N ARG A 77 -6.67 2.56 -24.37
CA ARG A 77 -5.21 2.72 -24.28
C ARG A 77 -4.81 3.03 -22.84
N THR A 78 -3.55 2.79 -22.52
CA THR A 78 -2.95 3.16 -21.24
C THR A 78 -2.85 4.68 -21.13
N LEU A 79 -3.22 5.25 -19.98
CA LEU A 79 -3.07 6.69 -19.73
C LEU A 79 -1.57 7.08 -19.72
N VAL A 80 -1.27 8.23 -20.28
CA VAL A 80 0.08 8.82 -20.26
C VAL A 80 0.39 9.33 -18.85
N GLN A 81 1.62 9.12 -18.38
CA GLN A 81 2.07 9.48 -17.03
C GLN A 81 3.20 10.54 -17.04
N ALA A 82 3.40 11.22 -18.17
CA ALA A 82 4.42 12.23 -18.38
C ALA A 82 3.99 13.28 -19.42
N THR A 83 4.57 14.47 -19.40
CA THR A 83 4.25 15.57 -20.32
C THR A 83 4.79 15.38 -21.73
N GLY A 84 5.79 14.52 -21.91
CA GLY A 84 6.37 14.16 -23.20
C GLY A 84 6.11 12.70 -23.55
N ASN A 85 7.17 11.97 -23.91
CA ASN A 85 7.09 10.53 -24.14
C ASN A 85 6.56 9.80 -22.91
N GLN A 86 5.84 8.70 -23.15
CA GLN A 86 5.33 7.84 -22.09
C GLN A 86 6.45 7.46 -21.11
N ALA A 87 6.10 7.42 -19.83
CA ALA A 87 7.00 7.01 -18.78
C ALA A 87 7.67 5.66 -19.12
N SER A 88 9.00 5.63 -19.19
CA SER A 88 9.78 4.47 -19.63
C SER A 88 9.48 3.17 -18.87
N LEU A 89 9.11 3.27 -17.59
CA LEU A 89 8.65 2.15 -16.80
C LEU A 89 7.29 1.63 -17.29
N LEU A 90 6.33 2.52 -17.56
CA LEU A 90 5.01 2.13 -18.07
C LEU A 90 5.12 1.35 -19.37
N THR A 91 5.93 1.83 -20.32
CA THR A 91 6.13 1.14 -21.61
C THR A 91 6.60 -0.31 -21.42
N GLN A 92 7.52 -0.53 -20.48
CA GLN A 92 7.99 -1.88 -20.15
C GLN A 92 6.91 -2.73 -19.47
N LEU A 93 6.12 -2.12 -18.57
CA LEU A 93 5.05 -2.83 -17.87
C LEU A 93 3.91 -3.21 -18.80
N VAL A 94 3.53 -2.36 -19.77
CA VAL A 94 2.54 -2.68 -20.80
C VAL A 94 2.96 -3.94 -21.56
N ALA A 95 4.21 -4.02 -22.03
CA ALA A 95 4.72 -5.19 -22.75
C ALA A 95 4.76 -6.48 -21.89
N ILE A 96 4.87 -6.35 -20.56
CA ILE A 96 4.78 -7.49 -19.64
C ILE A 96 3.30 -7.88 -19.45
N ARG A 97 2.41 -6.90 -19.30
CA ARG A 97 0.97 -7.12 -19.12
C ARG A 97 0.29 -7.79 -20.30
N GLU A 98 0.80 -7.58 -21.50
CA GLU A 98 0.39 -8.33 -22.70
C GLU A 98 0.61 -9.85 -22.56
N LYS A 99 1.57 -10.27 -21.72
CA LYS A 99 1.90 -11.68 -21.48
C LYS A 99 1.28 -12.24 -20.21
N VAL A 100 1.07 -11.42 -19.19
CA VAL A 100 0.53 -11.84 -17.90
C VAL A 100 -0.44 -10.80 -17.33
N ALA A 101 -1.61 -11.25 -16.90
CA ALA A 101 -2.64 -10.36 -16.35
C ALA A 101 -2.32 -9.91 -14.90
N LYS A 102 -1.67 -10.76 -14.11
CA LYS A 102 -1.44 -10.55 -12.67
C LYS A 102 0.00 -10.13 -12.37
N PHE A 103 0.15 -9.26 -11.37
CA PHE A 103 1.45 -8.80 -10.91
C PHE A 103 2.32 -9.94 -10.34
N SER A 104 1.70 -10.83 -9.57
CA SER A 104 2.35 -12.02 -9.01
C SER A 104 2.93 -12.94 -10.08
N ASP A 105 2.29 -13.03 -11.26
CA ASP A 105 2.81 -13.78 -12.40
C ASP A 105 3.97 -13.03 -13.08
N ALA A 106 3.89 -11.70 -13.18
CA ALA A 106 4.99 -10.87 -13.68
C ALA A 106 6.28 -11.05 -12.85
N ARG A 107 6.18 -11.17 -11.52
CA ARG A 107 7.32 -11.43 -10.62
C ARG A 107 8.04 -12.75 -10.91
N ARG A 108 7.33 -13.74 -11.47
CA ARG A 108 7.87 -15.07 -11.79
C ARG A 108 8.48 -15.14 -13.19
N MET A 109 8.31 -14.11 -14.02
CA MET A 109 8.89 -14.10 -15.36
C MET A 109 10.42 -14.01 -15.31
N PRO A 110 11.15 -14.68 -16.23
CA PRO A 110 12.61 -14.57 -16.31
C PRO A 110 13.11 -13.13 -16.44
N ARG A 111 12.32 -12.25 -17.08
CA ARG A 111 12.65 -10.83 -17.28
C ARG A 111 12.46 -9.96 -16.02
N TRP A 112 11.85 -10.47 -14.94
CA TRP A 112 11.59 -9.70 -13.70
C TRP A 112 12.84 -9.07 -13.11
N ARG A 113 13.91 -9.87 -12.90
CA ARG A 113 15.19 -9.37 -12.37
C ARG A 113 15.76 -8.24 -13.23
N SER A 114 15.61 -8.33 -14.56
CA SER A 114 16.05 -7.27 -15.48
C SER A 114 15.22 -5.99 -15.34
N LEU A 115 13.91 -6.11 -15.10
CA LEU A 115 13.01 -4.98 -14.90
C LEU A 115 13.31 -4.26 -13.58
N VAL A 116 13.51 -5.02 -12.50
CA VAL A 116 13.91 -4.47 -11.20
C VAL A 116 15.23 -3.72 -11.34
N ARG A 117 16.24 -4.32 -11.99
CA ARG A 117 17.53 -3.65 -12.24
C ARG A 117 17.39 -2.36 -13.03
N ARG A 118 16.62 -2.36 -14.14
CA ARG A 118 16.36 -1.13 -14.91
C ARG A 118 15.60 -0.08 -14.11
N THR A 119 14.67 -0.51 -13.25
CA THR A 119 13.93 0.40 -12.38
C THR A 119 14.84 1.00 -11.30
N ARG A 120 15.82 0.25 -10.77
CA ARG A 120 16.85 0.80 -9.89
C ARG A 120 17.65 1.91 -10.57
N THR A 121 18.10 1.68 -11.81
CA THR A 121 18.79 2.70 -12.62
C THR A 121 17.89 3.91 -12.84
N LEU A 122 16.63 3.68 -13.23
CA LEU A 122 15.64 4.73 -13.41
C LEU A 122 15.54 5.58 -12.14
N LEU A 123 15.29 4.98 -10.96
CA LEU A 123 15.15 5.71 -9.69
C LEU A 123 16.34 6.63 -9.38
N LEU A 124 17.57 6.21 -9.75
CA LEU A 124 18.79 6.99 -9.58
C LEU A 124 18.90 8.15 -10.57
N GLU A 125 18.50 7.94 -11.82
CA GLU A 125 18.37 9.03 -12.80
C GLU A 125 17.26 10.01 -12.39
N GLN A 126 16.15 9.47 -11.91
CA GLN A 126 14.99 10.14 -11.32
C GLN A 126 13.96 9.11 -10.76
N PRO A 127 13.29 9.39 -9.64
CA PRO A 127 13.12 10.71 -9.06
C PRO A 127 13.91 10.93 -7.77
N LEU A 128 14.79 10.02 -7.33
CA LEU A 128 15.38 10.06 -5.97
C LEU A 128 16.03 11.39 -5.62
N TRP A 129 16.98 11.86 -6.42
CA TRP A 129 17.65 13.14 -6.16
C TRP A 129 16.82 14.36 -6.58
N ARG A 130 15.88 14.19 -7.52
CA ARG A 130 14.99 15.27 -8.00
C ARG A 130 13.82 15.53 -7.05
N LEU A 131 13.47 14.58 -6.17
CA LEU A 131 12.31 14.67 -5.29
C LEU A 131 12.38 15.93 -4.44
N HIS A 132 13.54 16.22 -3.87
CA HIS A 132 13.77 17.35 -2.97
C HIS A 132 14.07 18.67 -3.69
N ARG A 133 14.04 18.72 -5.03
CA ARG A 133 14.28 19.95 -5.79
C ARG A 133 13.01 20.76 -5.92
N VAL A 134 13.03 21.95 -5.35
CA VAL A 134 11.93 22.91 -5.28
C VAL A 134 12.48 24.27 -5.73
N GLY A 135 12.02 24.75 -6.90
CA GLY A 135 12.67 25.89 -7.56
C GLY A 135 14.19 25.70 -7.70
N ASN A 136 14.95 26.65 -7.14
CA ASN A 136 16.42 26.62 -7.09
C ASN A 136 16.97 26.01 -5.79
N GLU A 137 16.10 25.58 -4.88
CA GLU A 137 16.45 25.04 -3.56
C GLU A 137 16.48 23.50 -3.57
N LEU A 138 17.33 22.94 -2.70
CA LEU A 138 17.38 21.52 -2.41
C LEU A 138 16.97 21.27 -0.94
N LEU A 139 15.74 20.79 -0.74
CA LEU A 139 15.14 20.70 0.61
C LEU A 139 15.56 19.50 1.45
N GLU A 140 16.24 18.51 0.87
CA GLU A 140 16.71 17.24 1.48
C GLU A 140 15.92 16.73 2.70
N CYS A 141 14.59 16.87 2.72
CA CYS A 141 13.82 16.81 3.96
C CYS A 141 13.53 15.37 4.40
N PHE A 142 13.45 14.42 3.47
CA PHE A 142 13.19 13.02 3.80
C PHE A 142 14.47 12.21 3.98
N TYR A 143 15.45 12.41 3.12
CA TYR A 143 16.73 11.71 3.11
C TYR A 143 17.79 12.59 2.44
N ALA A 144 19.07 12.37 2.77
CA ALA A 144 20.17 12.98 2.04
C ALA A 144 20.26 12.39 0.62
N ASN A 145 20.54 13.18 -0.41
CA ASN A 145 20.64 12.72 -1.79
C ASN A 145 21.97 11.98 -2.06
N ARG A 146 22.21 10.94 -1.27
CA ARG A 146 23.34 10.02 -1.40
C ARG A 146 22.87 8.61 -1.08
N LEU A 147 23.48 7.65 -1.75
CA LEU A 147 23.31 6.25 -1.39
C LEU A 147 24.30 5.86 -0.31
N GLN A 148 23.89 4.94 0.55
CA GLN A 148 24.75 4.21 1.46
C GLN A 148 24.42 2.73 1.31
N ASP A 149 25.40 1.91 0.92
CA ASP A 149 25.26 0.45 0.73
C ASP A 149 24.07 0.06 -0.17
N GLY A 150 23.90 0.77 -1.29
CA GLY A 150 22.81 0.52 -2.24
C GLY A 150 21.42 0.88 -1.72
N ALA A 151 21.32 1.72 -0.68
CA ALA A 151 20.08 2.15 -0.06
C ALA A 151 20.04 3.68 0.14
N ILE A 152 18.84 4.25 0.21
CA ILE A 152 18.64 5.55 0.85
C ILE A 152 18.36 5.33 2.34
N ARG A 153 18.58 6.37 3.13
CA ARG A 153 18.24 6.37 4.56
C ARG A 153 17.33 7.55 4.86
N LEU A 154 16.08 7.25 5.22
CA LEU A 154 15.18 8.28 5.75
C LEU A 154 15.78 8.83 7.04
N LYS A 155 15.76 10.15 7.18
CA LYS A 155 16.25 10.86 8.37
C LYS A 155 15.45 10.41 9.62
N PRO A 156 16.06 10.47 10.81
CA PRO A 156 15.35 10.24 12.07
C PRO A 156 13.99 10.96 12.13
N GLY A 157 12.94 10.24 12.51
CA GLY A 157 11.59 10.78 12.65
C GLY A 157 10.76 10.88 11.37
N VAL A 158 11.37 10.83 10.18
CA VAL A 158 10.65 10.91 8.89
C VAL A 158 9.71 9.72 8.69
N ALA A 159 10.19 8.49 8.92
CA ALA A 159 9.36 7.29 8.83
C ALA A 159 8.18 7.35 9.82
N ALA A 160 8.43 7.86 11.03
CA ALA A 160 7.39 8.03 12.03
C ALA A 160 6.34 9.08 11.63
N CYS A 161 6.75 10.16 10.94
CA CYS A 161 5.83 11.14 10.36
C CYS A 161 5.01 10.56 9.21
N PHE A 162 5.63 9.80 8.29
CA PHE A 162 4.90 9.07 7.25
C PHE A 162 3.84 8.15 7.85
N LYS A 163 4.17 7.39 8.89
CA LYS A 163 3.20 6.54 9.60
C LYS A 163 2.07 7.33 10.24
N ALA A 164 2.39 8.41 10.96
CA ALA A 164 1.40 9.23 11.67
C ALA A 164 0.46 9.99 10.72
N GLN A 165 0.98 10.42 9.57
CA GLN A 165 0.28 11.25 8.60
C GLN A 165 -0.11 10.47 7.33
N PHE A 166 -0.04 9.14 7.34
CA PHE A 166 -0.25 8.32 6.14
C PHE A 166 -1.55 8.64 5.40
N PRO A 167 -2.72 8.81 6.07
CA PRO A 167 -3.95 9.19 5.36
C PRO A 167 -3.84 10.55 4.65
N VAL A 168 -3.20 11.53 5.30
CA VAL A 168 -2.98 12.87 4.72
C VAL A 168 -2.01 12.80 3.55
N VAL A 169 -0.89 12.08 3.70
CA VAL A 169 0.10 11.88 2.64
C VAL A 169 -0.54 11.20 1.43
N GLN A 170 -1.32 10.13 1.64
CA GLN A 170 -2.05 9.44 0.57
C GLN A 170 -3.00 10.39 -0.15
N ALA A 171 -3.83 11.14 0.59
CA ALA A 171 -4.78 12.09 -0.01
C ALA A 171 -4.08 13.16 -0.86
N LEU A 172 -3.02 13.78 -0.34
CA LEU A 172 -2.26 14.81 -1.05
C LEU A 172 -1.60 14.26 -2.32
N VAL A 173 -0.95 13.10 -2.21
CA VAL A 173 -0.25 12.47 -3.34
C VAL A 173 -1.24 12.00 -4.41
N GLN A 174 -2.34 11.36 -4.02
CA GLN A 174 -3.36 10.88 -4.96
C GLN A 174 -4.05 12.05 -5.67
N LEU A 175 -4.39 13.12 -4.95
CA LEU A 175 -4.98 14.31 -5.54
C LEU A 175 -4.04 14.99 -6.54
N ALA A 176 -2.76 15.17 -6.17
CA ALA A 176 -1.77 15.79 -7.05
C ALA A 176 -1.49 14.94 -8.30
N TRP A 177 -1.36 13.62 -8.12
CA TRP A 177 -1.18 12.68 -9.21
C TRP A 177 -2.41 12.66 -10.14
N LEU A 178 -3.61 12.52 -9.60
CA LEU A 178 -4.87 12.57 -10.36
C LEU A 178 -4.95 13.83 -11.22
N ARG A 179 -4.69 15.00 -10.61
CA ARG A 179 -4.69 16.29 -11.29
C ARG A 179 -3.70 16.30 -12.46
N MET A 180 -2.47 15.83 -12.25
CA MET A 180 -1.47 15.76 -13.32
C MET A 180 -1.96 14.88 -14.47
N VAL A 181 -2.44 13.66 -14.18
CA VAL A 181 -2.91 12.72 -15.20
C VAL A 181 -4.09 13.29 -15.99
N GLN A 182 -5.03 13.95 -15.33
CA GLN A 182 -6.18 14.59 -15.99
C GLN A 182 -5.80 15.84 -16.81
N GLN A 183 -4.70 16.52 -16.49
CA GLN A 183 -4.26 17.72 -17.19
C GLN A 183 -3.46 17.43 -18.46
N LEU A 184 -2.92 16.22 -18.62
CA LEU A 184 -2.17 15.84 -19.83
C LEU A 184 -3.08 15.86 -21.07
N PRO A 185 -2.73 16.58 -22.15
CA PRO A 185 -3.58 16.72 -23.34
C PRO A 185 -4.05 15.39 -23.92
N VAL A 186 -3.13 14.43 -24.08
CA VAL A 186 -3.43 13.08 -24.60
C VAL A 186 -4.44 12.33 -23.74
N ASN A 187 -4.40 12.54 -22.42
CA ASN A 187 -5.34 11.90 -21.51
C ASN A 187 -6.71 12.57 -21.53
N ARG A 188 -6.79 13.90 -21.68
CA ARG A 188 -8.07 14.63 -21.74
C ARG A 188 -8.96 14.10 -22.86
N GLU A 189 -8.36 13.84 -24.04
CA GLU A 189 -9.07 13.23 -25.17
C GLU A 189 -9.58 11.82 -24.85
N LEU A 190 -8.78 11.00 -24.15
CA LEU A 190 -9.15 9.63 -23.80
C LEU A 190 -10.19 9.55 -22.68
N ILE A 191 -10.11 10.46 -21.70
CA ILE A 191 -11.02 10.54 -20.56
C ILE A 191 -12.39 11.04 -21.03
N GLY A 192 -12.44 12.12 -21.80
CA GLY A 192 -13.69 12.72 -22.27
C GLY A 192 -14.57 13.22 -21.11
N GLN A 193 -15.90 13.19 -21.30
CA GLN A 193 -16.89 13.68 -20.31
C GLN A 193 -17.28 12.66 -19.22
N GLY A 194 -16.67 11.47 -19.19
CA GLY A 194 -17.03 10.47 -18.20
C GLY A 194 -15.83 9.65 -17.76
N GLY A 195 -15.95 9.01 -16.60
CA GLY A 195 -15.01 7.98 -16.16
C GLY A 195 -14.32 8.34 -14.86
N ASP A 196 -14.37 7.41 -13.93
CA ASP A 196 -13.70 7.57 -12.65
C ASP A 196 -12.20 7.25 -12.80
N VAL A 197 -11.44 8.30 -13.14
CA VAL A 197 -9.97 8.23 -13.23
C VAL A 197 -9.37 7.95 -11.85
N ALA A 198 -10.00 8.40 -10.77
CA ALA A 198 -9.51 8.16 -9.41
C ALA A 198 -9.63 6.66 -9.08
N GLU A 199 -10.79 6.05 -9.33
CA GLU A 199 -10.98 4.61 -9.17
C GLU A 199 -10.02 3.82 -10.08
N PHE A 200 -9.80 4.26 -11.32
CA PHE A 200 -8.80 3.61 -12.18
C PHE A 200 -7.38 3.68 -11.63
N LEU A 201 -6.93 4.82 -11.11
CA LEU A 201 -5.56 4.99 -10.64
C LEU A 201 -5.31 4.37 -9.25
N PHE A 202 -6.32 4.40 -8.37
CA PHE A 202 -6.14 4.14 -6.93
C PHE A 202 -7.16 3.15 -6.32
N GLY A 203 -8.15 2.70 -7.10
CA GLY A 203 -9.16 1.74 -6.67
C GLY A 203 -8.65 0.31 -6.47
N ALA A 204 -9.55 -0.58 -6.05
CA ALA A 204 -9.26 -1.99 -5.81
C ALA A 204 -9.38 -2.85 -7.08
N ASP A 205 -8.74 -4.01 -7.13
CA ASP A 205 -9.02 -5.05 -8.14
C ASP A 205 -9.66 -6.26 -7.47
N ARG A 206 -10.98 -6.34 -7.51
CA ARG A 206 -11.75 -7.39 -6.81
C ARG A 206 -11.74 -8.74 -7.54
N SER A 207 -11.20 -8.83 -8.75
CA SER A 207 -11.24 -10.05 -9.57
C SER A 207 -10.44 -11.21 -8.96
N ALA A 208 -9.41 -10.92 -8.17
CA ALA A 208 -8.57 -11.94 -7.55
C ALA A 208 -9.23 -12.62 -6.33
N LEU A 209 -10.20 -11.97 -5.69
CA LEU A 209 -10.76 -12.41 -4.40
C LEU A 209 -11.64 -13.66 -4.52
N ALA A 210 -12.33 -13.84 -5.65
CA ALA A 210 -13.20 -15.00 -5.86
C ALA A 210 -12.44 -16.34 -5.71
N ARG A 211 -11.20 -16.40 -6.22
CA ARG A 211 -10.37 -17.62 -6.19
C ARG A 211 -9.80 -17.96 -4.80
N LEU A 212 -9.75 -16.98 -3.89
CA LEU A 212 -9.28 -17.18 -2.51
C LEU A 212 -10.35 -17.79 -1.59
N SER A 213 -11.63 -17.60 -1.96
CA SER A 213 -12.77 -17.95 -1.10
C SER A 213 -12.74 -19.40 -0.62
N GLY A 214 -12.48 -20.35 -1.53
CA GLY A 214 -12.46 -21.78 -1.21
C GLY A 214 -11.38 -22.14 -0.19
N GLY A 215 -10.13 -21.73 -0.43
CA GLY A 215 -9.02 -22.04 0.48
C GLY A 215 -9.17 -21.37 1.86
N LEU A 216 -9.65 -20.12 1.90
CA LEU A 216 -9.91 -19.45 3.18
C LEU A 216 -11.07 -20.08 3.95
N LEU A 217 -12.13 -20.53 3.26
CA LEU A 217 -13.24 -21.24 3.89
C LEU A 217 -12.81 -22.58 4.49
N GLU A 218 -11.93 -23.31 3.79
CA GLU A 218 -11.36 -24.58 4.25
C GLU A 218 -10.53 -24.39 5.52
N ILE A 219 -9.58 -23.43 5.52
CA ILE A 219 -8.77 -23.10 6.71
C ILE A 219 -9.64 -22.68 7.90
N GLN A 220 -10.77 -22.03 7.64
CA GLN A 220 -11.71 -21.59 8.67
C GLN A 220 -12.79 -22.63 8.99
N ALA A 221 -12.62 -23.89 8.55
CA ALA A 221 -13.54 -24.99 8.80
C ALA A 221 -15.01 -24.66 8.50
N GLY A 222 -15.27 -23.99 7.37
CA GLY A 222 -16.62 -23.65 6.95
C GLY A 222 -17.29 -22.52 7.76
N SER A 223 -16.53 -21.77 8.56
CA SER A 223 -17.07 -20.78 9.51
C SER A 223 -16.64 -19.36 9.18
N CYS A 224 -17.51 -18.41 9.51
CA CYS A 224 -17.23 -16.98 9.38
C CYS A 224 -16.13 -16.57 10.35
N PHE A 225 -15.12 -15.88 9.82
CA PHE A 225 -13.99 -15.41 10.60
C PHE A 225 -14.43 -14.55 11.78
N TYR A 226 -15.47 -13.72 11.65
CA TYR A 226 -15.84 -12.79 12.73
C TYR A 226 -16.72 -13.43 13.80
N CYS A 227 -17.79 -14.13 13.43
CA CYS A 227 -18.78 -14.64 14.38
C CYS A 227 -18.61 -16.11 14.75
N ASN A 228 -17.68 -16.84 14.12
CA ASN A 228 -17.46 -18.29 14.28
C ASN A 228 -18.68 -19.18 13.97
N ARG A 229 -19.74 -18.63 13.38
CA ARG A 229 -20.89 -19.43 12.93
C ARG A 229 -20.62 -19.98 11.54
N ARG A 230 -21.19 -21.15 11.25
CA ARG A 230 -21.13 -21.76 9.91
C ARG A 230 -21.66 -20.81 8.84
N ILE A 231 -21.08 -20.90 7.64
CA ILE A 231 -21.57 -20.21 6.45
C ILE A 231 -22.36 -21.23 5.62
N PRO A 232 -23.71 -21.25 5.71
CA PRO A 232 -24.54 -22.25 5.03
C PRO A 232 -24.70 -21.99 3.52
N GLY A 233 -24.09 -20.94 2.97
CA GLY A 233 -24.24 -20.50 1.58
C GLY A 233 -23.07 -19.63 1.12
N THR A 234 -23.36 -18.51 0.45
CA THR A 234 -22.32 -17.59 -0.03
C THR A 234 -21.72 -16.75 1.11
N GLY A 235 -20.40 -16.76 1.23
CA GLY A 235 -19.63 -15.81 2.03
C GLY A 235 -18.70 -14.98 1.14
N HIS A 236 -18.02 -14.00 1.74
CA HIS A 236 -17.13 -13.10 1.02
C HIS A 236 -15.75 -13.05 1.66
N VAL A 237 -14.75 -12.79 0.83
CA VAL A 237 -13.41 -12.43 1.30
C VAL A 237 -13.44 -10.97 1.75
N ASP A 238 -13.10 -10.72 3.00
CA ASP A 238 -12.93 -9.39 3.59
C ASP A 238 -11.45 -9.12 3.90
N HIS A 239 -11.07 -7.84 3.90
CA HIS A 239 -9.80 -7.36 4.43
C HIS A 239 -9.92 -7.16 5.94
N PHE A 240 -9.15 -7.92 6.71
CA PHE A 240 -9.11 -7.81 8.17
C PHE A 240 -8.76 -6.39 8.62
N VAL A 241 -7.66 -5.83 8.09
CA VAL A 241 -7.40 -4.39 8.07
C VAL A 241 -8.08 -3.80 6.83
N PRO A 242 -9.09 -2.92 6.98
CA PRO A 242 -9.86 -2.37 5.87
C PRO A 242 -9.00 -1.75 4.76
N TRP A 243 -9.39 -1.96 3.50
CA TRP A 243 -8.72 -1.43 2.31
C TRP A 243 -8.52 0.09 2.37
N VAL A 244 -9.52 0.82 2.89
CA VAL A 244 -9.46 2.29 3.02
C VAL A 244 -8.33 2.78 3.93
N ARG A 245 -7.83 1.93 4.84
CA ARG A 245 -6.70 2.27 5.72
C ARG A 245 -5.36 2.01 5.05
N TYR A 246 -5.26 0.94 4.27
CA TYR A 246 -4.04 0.54 3.59
C TYR A 246 -4.39 -0.18 2.28
N PRO A 247 -4.41 0.54 1.14
CA PRO A 247 -4.95 0.05 -0.14
C PRO A 247 -3.95 -0.84 -0.88
N ARG A 248 -3.71 -2.02 -0.32
CA ARG A 248 -2.82 -3.05 -0.87
C ARG A 248 -3.33 -4.45 -0.53
N ASP A 249 -3.43 -5.31 -1.54
CA ASP A 249 -3.90 -6.68 -1.38
C ASP A 249 -2.75 -7.60 -0.94
N LEU A 250 -2.79 -8.02 0.32
CA LEU A 250 -1.90 -9.02 0.88
C LEU A 250 -2.70 -10.21 1.40
N GLY A 251 -2.34 -11.42 0.96
CA GLY A 251 -2.95 -12.69 1.30
C GLY A 251 -3.32 -12.81 2.79
N HIS A 252 -2.34 -12.59 3.65
CA HIS A 252 -2.49 -12.72 5.11
C HIS A 252 -3.49 -11.73 5.73
N ASN A 253 -3.79 -10.63 5.06
CA ASN A 253 -4.82 -9.68 5.50
C ASN A 253 -6.24 -10.17 5.18
N PHE A 254 -6.41 -11.18 4.31
CA PHE A 254 -7.73 -11.67 3.95
C PHE A 254 -8.32 -12.67 4.96
N VAL A 255 -9.63 -12.57 5.14
CA VAL A 255 -10.45 -13.48 5.94
C VAL A 255 -11.71 -13.83 5.16
N PHE A 256 -12.34 -14.97 5.46
CA PHE A 256 -13.64 -15.31 4.87
C PHE A 256 -14.76 -15.06 5.88
N ALA A 257 -15.81 -14.33 5.49
CA ALA A 257 -16.84 -13.87 6.42
C ALA A 257 -18.24 -13.91 5.81
N HIS A 258 -19.27 -13.91 6.68
CA HIS A 258 -20.64 -13.58 6.26
C HIS A 258 -20.70 -12.14 5.74
N ASP A 259 -21.56 -11.91 4.75
CA ASP A 259 -21.81 -10.57 4.22
C ASP A 259 -22.28 -9.58 5.30
N VAL A 260 -23.17 -10.02 6.20
CA VAL A 260 -23.67 -9.19 7.31
C VAL A 260 -22.56 -8.82 8.29
N CYS A 261 -21.62 -9.74 8.59
CA CYS A 261 -20.49 -9.43 9.48
C CYS A 261 -19.52 -8.46 8.81
N ASN A 262 -19.20 -8.70 7.53
CA ASN A 262 -18.36 -7.82 6.73
C ASN A 262 -18.92 -6.40 6.67
N SER A 263 -20.19 -6.27 6.28
CA SER A 263 -20.88 -4.98 6.16
C SER A 263 -20.96 -4.23 7.50
N ARG A 264 -21.21 -4.93 8.61
CA ARG A 264 -21.25 -4.32 9.96
C ARG A 264 -19.88 -3.88 10.47
N LYS A 265 -18.81 -4.60 10.14
CA LYS A 265 -17.44 -4.16 10.42
C LYS A 265 -17.11 -2.92 9.58
N GLY A 266 -17.45 -2.95 8.30
CA GLY A 266 -17.15 -1.88 7.35
C GLY A 266 -15.68 -1.45 7.40
N ASP A 267 -15.47 -0.14 7.53
CA ASP A 267 -14.15 0.50 7.55
C ASP A 267 -13.50 0.58 8.95
N LEU A 268 -14.14 -0.01 9.97
CA LEU A 268 -13.59 -0.11 11.32
C LEU A 268 -12.62 -1.28 11.43
N LEU A 269 -11.69 -1.16 12.39
CA LEU A 269 -10.89 -2.31 12.80
C LEU A 269 -11.74 -3.28 13.61
N ALA A 270 -11.43 -4.56 13.49
CA ALA A 270 -12.08 -5.60 14.27
C ALA A 270 -11.64 -5.56 15.74
N GLY A 271 -12.49 -6.05 16.64
CA GLY A 271 -12.24 -6.09 18.08
C GLY A 271 -11.02 -6.95 18.47
N LEU A 272 -10.58 -6.82 19.71
CA LEU A 272 -9.37 -7.50 20.19
C LEU A 272 -9.45 -9.03 20.09
N SER A 273 -10.61 -9.63 20.35
CA SER A 273 -10.81 -11.08 20.17
C SER A 273 -10.74 -11.52 18.70
N HIS A 274 -11.06 -10.63 17.76
CA HIS A 274 -10.89 -10.89 16.34
C HIS A 274 -9.41 -10.74 15.93
N LEU A 275 -8.70 -9.77 16.51
CA LEU A 275 -7.26 -9.60 16.34
C LEU A 275 -6.48 -10.80 16.86
N ASP A 276 -6.78 -11.30 18.05
CA ASP A 276 -6.12 -12.47 18.64
C ASP A 276 -6.22 -13.68 17.72
N ARG A 277 -7.42 -13.98 17.22
CA ARG A 277 -7.64 -15.06 16.25
C ARG A 277 -6.95 -14.83 14.91
N TRP A 278 -6.87 -13.58 14.45
CA TRP A 278 -6.18 -13.26 13.19
C TRP A 278 -4.68 -13.49 13.31
N LEU A 279 -4.09 -13.04 14.42
CA LEU A 279 -2.67 -13.25 14.76
C LEU A 279 -2.34 -14.72 14.94
N GLU A 280 -3.14 -15.45 15.71
CA GLU A 280 -2.99 -16.88 15.93
C GLU A 280 -3.08 -17.66 14.62
N ARG A 281 -4.12 -17.41 13.80
CA ARG A 281 -4.30 -18.05 12.50
C ARG A 281 -3.10 -17.81 11.59
N ASN A 282 -2.68 -16.54 11.45
CA ASN A 282 -1.57 -16.19 10.56
C ASN A 282 -0.21 -16.73 11.04
N THR A 283 -0.10 -17.11 12.31
CA THR A 283 1.10 -17.71 12.89
C THR A 283 1.08 -19.24 12.76
N THR A 284 0.01 -19.86 13.27
CA THR A 284 -0.13 -21.32 13.37
C THR A 284 -0.42 -21.99 12.03
N ARG A 285 -1.13 -21.32 11.12
CA ARG A 285 -1.51 -21.82 9.78
C ARG A 285 -0.69 -21.21 8.65
N ARG A 286 0.46 -20.60 8.95
CA ARG A 286 1.24 -19.82 7.97
C ARG A 286 1.56 -20.60 6.70
N ALA A 287 2.07 -21.83 6.83
CA ALA A 287 2.45 -22.64 5.68
C ALA A 287 1.24 -22.99 4.77
N GLU A 288 0.09 -23.28 5.37
CA GLU A 288 -1.15 -23.57 4.65
C GLU A 288 -1.67 -22.33 3.91
N LEU A 289 -1.65 -21.17 4.58
CA LEU A 289 -2.01 -19.87 3.99
C LEU A 289 -1.08 -19.50 2.82
N ASP A 290 0.23 -19.58 3.02
CA ASP A 290 1.26 -19.29 1.99
C ASP A 290 1.05 -20.16 0.74
N ARG A 291 0.71 -21.44 0.93
CA ARG A 291 0.37 -22.36 -0.15
C ARG A 291 -0.86 -21.90 -0.92
N ILE A 292 -1.98 -21.62 -0.24
CA ILE A 292 -3.22 -21.14 -0.86
C ILE A 292 -2.98 -19.85 -1.64
N PHE A 293 -2.26 -18.90 -1.06
CA PHE A 293 -1.95 -17.62 -1.73
C PHE A 293 -1.05 -17.82 -2.94
N SER A 294 -0.08 -18.73 -2.86
CA SER A 294 0.80 -19.08 -3.99
C SER A 294 0.05 -19.74 -5.14
N GLU A 295 -0.87 -20.66 -4.85
CA GLU A 295 -1.72 -21.37 -5.81
C GLU A 295 -2.70 -20.42 -6.52
N THR A 296 -3.30 -19.49 -5.76
CA THR A 296 -4.25 -18.49 -6.27
C THR A 296 -3.59 -17.28 -6.93
N ARG A 297 -2.25 -17.22 -6.91
CA ARG A 297 -1.43 -16.10 -7.41
C ARG A 297 -1.70 -14.80 -6.66
N MET A 298 -1.95 -14.86 -5.36
CA MET A 298 -2.09 -13.69 -4.48
C MET A 298 -0.73 -13.31 -3.88
N LEU A 299 -0.41 -12.01 -3.87
CA LEU A 299 0.75 -11.53 -3.12
C LEU A 299 0.52 -11.78 -1.64
N HIS A 300 1.53 -12.26 -0.94
CA HIS A 300 1.41 -12.56 0.48
C HIS A 300 2.72 -12.27 1.19
N ASP A 301 2.62 -11.60 2.32
CA ASP A 301 3.73 -11.31 3.22
C ASP A 301 3.15 -11.19 4.64
N ALA A 302 3.45 -12.18 5.48
CA ALA A 302 2.91 -12.29 6.83
C ALA A 302 3.42 -11.17 7.74
N GLU A 303 4.72 -10.85 7.62
CA GLU A 303 5.39 -9.84 8.42
C GLU A 303 4.87 -8.45 8.06
N THR A 304 4.79 -8.15 6.77
CA THR A 304 4.22 -6.87 6.30
C THR A 304 2.76 -6.72 6.74
N SER A 305 1.94 -7.77 6.63
CA SER A 305 0.54 -7.72 7.06
C SER A 305 0.44 -7.48 8.58
N ARG A 306 1.34 -8.08 9.37
CA ARG A 306 1.44 -7.84 10.82
C ARG A 306 1.84 -6.39 11.12
N HIS A 307 2.81 -5.82 10.41
CA HIS A 307 3.20 -4.41 10.58
C HIS A 307 2.06 -3.44 10.24
N VAL A 308 1.34 -3.69 9.14
CA VAL A 308 0.17 -2.89 8.73
C VAL A 308 -0.95 -2.97 9.77
N ALA A 309 -1.22 -4.16 10.31
CA ALA A 309 -2.18 -4.33 11.40
C ALA A 309 -1.74 -3.55 12.64
N ALA A 310 -0.52 -3.75 13.13
CA ALA A 310 0.01 -3.05 14.30
C ALA A 310 -0.09 -1.52 14.15
N TRP A 311 0.33 -1.00 13.00
CA TRP A 311 0.22 0.43 12.68
C TRP A 311 -1.24 0.90 12.66
N SER A 312 -2.16 0.13 12.10
CA SER A 312 -3.58 0.50 12.04
C SER A 312 -4.21 0.62 13.43
N TYR A 313 -3.94 -0.34 14.33
CA TYR A 313 -4.39 -0.27 15.72
C TYR A 313 -3.73 0.89 16.47
N GLU A 314 -2.44 1.17 16.23
CA GLU A 314 -1.76 2.36 16.77
C GLU A 314 -2.47 3.66 16.38
N GLN A 315 -2.90 3.80 15.11
CA GLN A 315 -3.62 4.99 14.66
C GLN A 315 -4.98 5.16 15.36
N VAL A 316 -5.73 4.07 15.52
CA VAL A 316 -7.03 4.11 16.20
C VAL A 316 -6.87 4.44 17.68
N GLU A 317 -5.90 3.84 18.37
CA GLU A 317 -5.62 4.14 19.78
C GLU A 317 -5.25 5.61 19.97
N ARG A 318 -4.35 6.13 19.15
CA ARG A 318 -3.91 7.54 19.21
C ARG A 318 -5.05 8.52 19.01
N ALA A 319 -5.99 8.19 18.13
CA ALA A 319 -7.14 9.01 17.85
C ALA A 319 -8.26 8.86 18.91
N GLY A 320 -8.12 7.94 19.88
CA GLY A 320 -9.22 7.56 20.78
C GLY A 320 -10.40 6.94 20.03
N GLY A 321 -10.14 6.28 18.90
CA GLY A 321 -11.17 5.79 17.99
C GLY A 321 -11.85 4.48 18.43
N LEU A 322 -12.85 4.09 17.65
CA LEU A 322 -13.67 2.90 17.89
C LEU A 322 -13.18 1.68 17.08
N ILE A 323 -13.44 0.49 17.64
CA ILE A 323 -13.33 -0.82 16.98
C ILE A 323 -14.67 -1.55 17.03
N TRP A 324 -14.90 -2.43 16.05
CA TRP A 324 -16.11 -3.24 15.96
C TRP A 324 -15.94 -4.59 16.66
N VAL A 325 -16.79 -4.90 17.64
CA VAL A 325 -16.68 -6.12 18.47
C VAL A 325 -17.73 -7.18 18.17
N GLY A 326 -18.54 -6.98 17.12
CA GLY A 326 -19.56 -7.93 16.67
C GLY A 326 -20.98 -7.40 16.80
N GLY A 327 -21.83 -7.75 15.83
CA GLY A 327 -23.21 -7.23 15.77
C GLY A 327 -23.21 -5.73 15.55
N GLU A 328 -23.95 -4.99 16.38
CA GLU A 328 -24.04 -3.52 16.36
C GLU A 328 -23.21 -2.88 17.49
N ARG A 329 -22.26 -3.62 18.06
CA ARG A 329 -21.47 -3.17 19.20
C ARG A 329 -20.12 -2.61 18.77
N PHE A 330 -19.72 -1.53 19.42
CA PHE A 330 -18.46 -0.82 19.21
C PHE A 330 -17.85 -0.47 20.56
N GLU A 331 -16.53 -0.44 20.63
CA GLU A 331 -15.79 -0.11 21.85
C GLU A 331 -14.61 0.82 21.52
N HIS A 332 -14.21 1.67 22.46
CA HIS A 332 -12.98 2.44 22.30
C HIS A 332 -11.76 1.52 22.39
N LEU A 333 -10.79 1.73 21.52
CA LEU A 333 -9.55 0.98 21.58
C LEU A 333 -8.67 1.48 22.74
N GLY A 334 -8.50 0.65 23.76
CA GLY A 334 -7.53 0.86 24.84
C GLY A 334 -6.10 0.48 24.44
N ARG A 335 -5.20 0.28 25.41
CA ARG A 335 -3.77 -0.04 25.18
C ARG A 335 -3.46 -1.54 25.10
N GLU A 336 -4.45 -2.38 25.36
CA GLU A 336 -4.35 -3.83 25.44
C GLU A 336 -3.89 -4.46 24.13
N TRP A 337 -4.12 -3.80 22.99
CA TRP A 337 -3.66 -4.31 21.69
C TRP A 337 -2.14 -4.42 21.60
N ARG A 338 -1.39 -3.58 22.33
CA ARG A 338 0.07 -3.48 22.23
C ARG A 338 0.78 -4.77 22.60
N SER A 339 0.33 -5.46 23.66
CA SER A 339 0.94 -6.72 24.11
C SER A 339 0.76 -7.85 23.09
N ARG A 340 -0.30 -7.83 22.28
CA ARG A 340 -0.57 -8.83 21.23
C ARG A 340 0.49 -8.81 20.12
N PHE A 341 1.10 -7.65 19.89
CA PHE A 341 2.18 -7.51 18.92
C PHE A 341 3.58 -7.74 19.51
N ALA A 342 3.73 -7.75 20.83
CA ALA A 342 5.02 -7.95 21.50
C ALA A 342 5.48 -9.42 21.52
N ILE A 343 4.55 -10.38 21.43
CA ILE A 343 4.81 -11.82 21.68
C ILE A 343 5.52 -12.54 20.49
N ALA A 344 5.81 -11.86 19.39
CA ALA A 344 6.47 -12.47 18.23
C ALA A 344 7.75 -11.73 17.80
N SER A 345 8.65 -11.49 18.76
CA SER A 345 10.01 -11.00 18.51
C SER A 345 10.99 -12.15 18.61
#